data_AF-A0A959RIV8-F1
#
_entry.id   AF-A0A959RIV8-F1
#
_cell.length_a   1.000
_cell.length_b   1.000
_cell.length_c   1.000
_cell.angle_alpha   90.00
_cell.angle_beta   90.00
_cell.angle_gamma   90.00
#
_symmetry.space_group_name_H-M   'P 1'
#
loop_
_entity.id
_entity.type
_entity.pdbx_description
1 polymer ?
#
loop_
_entity_poly.entity_id
_entity_poly.type
_entity_poly.pdbx_seq_one_letter_code
_entity_poly.pdbx_strand_id
1 'polypeptide(L)'
;QIHNQIGQPYINRGSTSLIKHFVKDFHQGITVTCPGFYGPQGRVLRLGISNPNFVNSLTDFRFGSHRITNFEMETSAIYGLGKLLGHQCLAVNAIIANRVSKTFSKDAKATVEKLIQTFLQIFSDHI
;
A
#
# COMPACT_ATOMS: atom_id res chain seq x y z
N GLN A 1 -8.66 15.77 28.48
CA GLN A 1 -9.61 15.97 27.38
C GLN A 1 -8.93 15.56 26.07
N ILE A 2 -8.87 14.25 25.76
CA ILE A 2 -8.43 13.76 24.44
C ILE A 2 -9.49 12.75 24.02
N HIS A 3 -10.64 13.27 23.60
CA HIS A 3 -11.68 12.49 22.97
C HIS A 3 -11.96 13.16 21.63
N ASN A 4 -12.02 12.32 20.59
CA ASN A 4 -12.31 12.63 19.19
C ASN A 4 -11.27 13.44 18.42
N GLN A 5 -10.25 12.75 17.91
CA GLN A 5 -10.18 12.42 16.47
C GLN A 5 -8.91 11.61 16.20
N ILE A 6 -9.02 10.28 16.25
CA ILE A 6 -8.15 9.43 15.42
C ILE A 6 -8.50 9.83 13.98
N GLY A 7 -7.50 10.14 13.14
CA GLY A 7 -7.71 10.75 11.82
C GLY A 7 -8.80 10.03 11.02
N GLN A 8 -9.70 10.81 10.39
CA GLN A 8 -10.78 10.23 9.58
C GLN A 8 -10.18 9.52 8.37
N PRO A 9 -10.39 8.19 8.22
CA PRO A 9 -9.87 7.48 7.08
C PRO A 9 -10.59 7.94 5.81
N TYR A 10 -9.85 8.03 4.72
CA TYR A 10 -10.37 8.31 3.38
C TYR A 10 -9.87 7.25 2.40
N ILE A 11 -10.57 7.12 1.27
CA ILE A 11 -10.27 6.12 0.27
C ILE A 11 -10.20 6.80 -1.09
N ASN A 12 -9.08 6.59 -1.78
CA ASN A 12 -8.90 6.99 -3.17
C ASN A 12 -8.54 5.76 -4.01
N ARG A 13 -9.06 5.70 -5.23
CA ARG A 13 -8.84 4.58 -6.16
C ARG A 13 -7.79 4.97 -7.19
N GLY A 14 -6.90 4.04 -7.50
CA GLY A 14 -6.02 4.16 -8.66
C GLY A 14 -6.80 4.08 -9.99
N SER A 15 -6.15 4.51 -11.06
CA SER A 15 -6.73 4.50 -12.41
C SER A 15 -7.05 3.09 -12.89
N THR A 16 -8.29 2.86 -13.32
CA THR A 16 -8.69 1.59 -13.95
C THR A 16 -8.02 1.35 -15.29
N SER A 17 -7.73 2.43 -16.04
CA SER A 17 -7.04 2.31 -17.33
C SER A 17 -5.59 1.88 -17.15
N LEU A 18 -4.93 2.24 -16.04
CA LEU A 18 -3.57 1.78 -15.74
C LEU A 18 -3.56 0.40 -15.06
N ILE A 19 -4.40 0.18 -14.04
CA ILE A 19 -4.41 -1.06 -13.23
C ILE A 19 -4.60 -2.32 -14.10
N LYS A 20 -5.41 -2.24 -15.18
CA LYS A 20 -5.70 -3.39 -16.05
C LYS A 20 -4.46 -4.00 -16.73
N HIS A 21 -3.34 -3.26 -16.79
CA HIS A 21 -2.09 -3.74 -17.40
C HIS A 21 -1.19 -4.49 -16.40
N PHE A 22 -1.37 -4.27 -15.10
CA PHE A 22 -0.53 -4.84 -14.04
C PHE A 22 -1.25 -5.98 -13.32
N VAL A 23 -1.51 -7.07 -14.06
CA VAL A 23 -2.27 -8.24 -13.56
C VAL A 23 -1.36 -9.45 -13.38
N LYS A 24 -0.65 -9.86 -14.43
CA LYS A 24 0.25 -11.02 -14.39
C LYS A 24 1.45 -10.69 -13.49
N ASP A 25 1.79 -11.58 -12.57
CA ASP A 25 2.90 -11.43 -11.60
C ASP A 25 2.71 -10.32 -10.55
N PHE A 26 1.53 -9.69 -10.49
CA PHE A 26 1.17 -8.68 -9.50
C PHE A 26 0.04 -9.14 -8.58
N HIS A 27 0.09 -8.68 -7.33
CA HIS A 27 -1.04 -8.79 -6.41
C HIS A 27 -1.81 -7.47 -6.40
N GLN A 28 -3.05 -7.51 -6.89
CA GLN A 28 -3.95 -6.36 -6.82
C GLN A 28 -4.75 -6.37 -5.50
N GLY A 29 -4.89 -5.20 -4.89
CA GLY A 29 -5.59 -5.07 -3.63
C GLY A 29 -5.61 -3.64 -3.10
N ILE A 30 -5.96 -3.52 -1.82
CA ILE A 30 -6.02 -2.26 -1.09
C ILE A 30 -4.66 -2.01 -0.43
N THR A 31 -4.09 -0.85 -0.71
CA THR A 31 -2.94 -0.32 0.02
C THR A 31 -3.43 0.51 1.20
N VAL A 32 -2.93 0.24 2.41
CA VAL A 32 -3.17 1.11 3.57
C VAL A 32 -2.02 2.11 3.67
N THR A 33 -2.33 3.38 3.41
CA THR A 33 -1.40 4.49 3.60
C THR A 33 -1.40 4.95 5.05
N CYS A 34 -0.29 4.73 5.74
CA CYS A 34 -0.11 5.07 7.15
C CYS A 34 0.60 6.43 7.30
N PRO A 35 0.20 7.29 8.25
CA PRO A 35 0.86 8.57 8.52
C PRO A 35 2.23 8.44 9.22
N GLY A 36 2.83 7.25 9.23
CA GLY A 36 4.11 7.00 9.88
C GLY A 36 4.48 5.52 9.90
N PHE A 37 5.77 5.27 10.14
CA PHE A 37 6.34 3.93 10.03
C PHE A 37 6.16 3.06 11.28
N TYR A 38 6.13 3.64 12.49
CA TYR A 38 6.08 2.84 13.73
C TYR A 38 4.66 2.56 14.20
N GLY A 39 4.18 3.34 15.19
CA GLY A 39 2.86 3.15 15.79
C GLY A 39 1.70 3.07 14.77
N PRO A 40 1.65 3.92 13.72
CA PRO A 40 0.60 3.85 12.71
C PRO A 40 0.58 2.56 11.88
N GLN A 41 1.72 1.84 11.79
CA GLN A 41 1.81 0.50 11.19
C GLN A 41 1.86 -0.60 12.27
N GLY A 42 1.48 -0.30 13.51
CA GLY A 42 1.43 -1.26 14.62
C GLY A 42 2.80 -1.81 15.04
N ARG A 43 3.87 -1.03 14.90
CA ARG A 43 5.19 -1.34 15.49
C ARG A 43 5.33 -0.63 16.84
N VAL A 44 5.70 -1.39 17.87
CA VAL A 44 5.93 -0.88 19.24
C VAL A 44 7.43 -0.79 19.48
N LEU A 45 7.92 0.37 19.93
CA LEU A 45 9.33 0.57 20.31
C LEU A 45 9.52 0.59 21.83
N ARG A 46 8.79 1.48 22.52
CA ARG A 46 8.86 1.64 23.98
C ARG A 46 7.46 1.85 24.56
N LEU A 47 6.79 2.91 24.12
CA LEU A 47 5.40 3.19 24.48
C LEU A 47 4.46 2.28 23.66
N GLY A 48 3.47 1.69 24.32
CA GLY A 48 2.43 0.90 23.67
C GLY A 48 1.60 1.72 22.69
N ILE A 49 0.98 1.03 21.73
CA ILE A 49 0.05 1.63 20.77
C ILE A 49 -1.39 1.56 21.28
N SER A 50 -2.21 2.55 20.92
CA SER A 50 -3.60 2.66 21.36
C SER A 50 -4.48 1.49 20.90
N ASN A 51 -4.19 0.90 19.73
CA ASN A 51 -4.88 -0.27 19.22
C ASN A 51 -3.88 -1.37 18.81
N PRO A 52 -3.55 -2.31 19.72
CA PRO A 52 -2.61 -3.39 19.46
C PRO A 52 -3.03 -4.35 18.33
N ASN A 53 -4.34 -4.53 18.13
CA ASN A 53 -4.88 -5.49 17.16
C ASN A 53 -5.17 -4.87 15.78
N PHE A 54 -4.96 -3.56 15.61
CA PHE A 54 -5.31 -2.82 14.40
C PHE A 54 -4.77 -3.47 13.12
N VAL A 55 -3.48 -3.81 13.10
CA VAL A 55 -2.85 -4.41 11.91
C VAL A 55 -3.41 -5.80 11.60
N ASN A 56 -3.74 -6.59 12.63
CA ASN A 56 -4.32 -7.92 12.44
C ASN A 56 -5.73 -7.78 11.84
N SER A 57 -6.55 -6.88 12.38
CA SER A 57 -7.88 -6.58 11.82
C SER A 57 -7.82 -6.12 10.36
N LEU A 58 -6.83 -5.30 9.99
CA LEU A 58 -6.61 -4.91 8.60
C LEU A 58 -6.09 -6.06 7.72
N THR A 59 -5.26 -6.95 8.26
CA THR A 59 -4.77 -8.15 7.55
C THR A 59 -5.91 -9.12 7.24
N ASP A 60 -6.85 -9.26 8.18
CA ASP A 60 -8.01 -10.16 8.07
C ASP A 60 -9.16 -9.55 7.26
N PHE A 61 -9.14 -8.24 7.02
CA PHE A 61 -10.21 -7.53 6.30
C PHE A 61 -10.44 -8.09 4.90
N ARG A 62 -11.70 -8.37 4.58
CA ARG A 62 -12.16 -8.76 3.24
C ARG A 62 -13.47 -8.03 2.92
N PHE A 63 -13.59 -7.56 1.68
CA PHE A 63 -14.83 -7.03 1.12
C PHE A 63 -15.00 -7.53 -0.32
N GLY A 64 -15.83 -8.56 -0.51
CA GLY A 64 -15.88 -9.28 -1.78
C GLY A 64 -14.52 -9.86 -2.16
N SER A 65 -14.04 -9.54 -3.35
CA SER A 65 -12.69 -9.90 -3.81
C SER A 65 -11.59 -8.96 -3.30
N HIS A 66 -11.94 -7.85 -2.65
CA HIS A 66 -10.97 -6.88 -2.15
C HIS A 66 -10.38 -7.31 -0.81
N ARG A 67 -9.06 -7.20 -0.72
CA ARG A 67 -8.27 -7.44 0.49
C ARG A 67 -7.17 -6.39 0.61
N ILE A 68 -6.72 -6.14 1.84
CA ILE A 68 -5.53 -5.33 2.06
C ILE A 68 -4.29 -6.16 1.73
N THR A 69 -3.39 -5.61 0.92
CA THR A 69 -2.20 -6.31 0.41
C THR A 69 -0.91 -5.79 1.02
N ASN A 70 -0.86 -4.52 1.39
CA ASN A 70 0.36 -3.87 1.86
C ASN A 70 0.06 -2.59 2.64
N PHE A 71 1.09 -2.13 3.35
CA PHE A 71 1.14 -0.89 4.10
C PHE A 71 2.29 -0.03 3.56
N GLU A 72 2.06 1.25 3.33
CA GLU A 72 3.05 2.25 2.89
C GLU A 72 2.61 3.64 3.37
N MET A 73 3.12 4.75 2.82
CA MET A 73 2.94 6.08 3.41
C MET A 73 2.54 7.18 2.41
N GLU A 74 2.24 6.87 1.15
CA GLU A 74 2.10 7.88 0.09
C GLU A 74 0.84 7.73 -0.79
N THR A 75 0.43 6.49 -1.11
CA THR A 75 -0.44 6.14 -2.23
C THR A 75 -1.79 6.84 -2.21
N SER A 76 -2.48 6.85 -1.06
CA SER A 76 -3.83 7.42 -0.93
C SER A 76 -3.87 8.92 -1.20
N ALA A 77 -2.82 9.66 -0.79
CA ALA A 77 -2.69 11.09 -1.01
C ALA A 77 -2.36 11.38 -2.48
N ILE A 78 -1.45 10.62 -3.08
CA ILE A 78 -1.11 10.72 -4.51
C ILE A 78 -2.37 10.51 -5.36
N TYR A 79 -3.15 9.47 -5.09
CA TYR A 79 -4.39 9.21 -5.83
C TYR A 79 -5.44 10.32 -5.64
N GLY A 80 -5.57 10.85 -4.41
CA GLY A 80 -6.50 11.94 -4.13
C GLY A 80 -6.15 13.21 -4.89
N LEU A 81 -4.89 13.66 -4.76
CA LEU A 81 -4.40 14.85 -5.44
C LEU A 81 -4.38 14.68 -6.96
N GLY A 82 -3.90 13.54 -7.45
CA GLY A 82 -3.88 13.24 -8.88
C GLY A 82 -5.28 13.29 -9.49
N LYS A 83 -6.29 12.74 -8.81
CA LYS A 83 -7.68 12.82 -9.25
C LYS A 83 -8.22 14.26 -9.29
N LEU A 84 -7.91 15.06 -8.27
CA LEU A 84 -8.31 16.49 -8.25
C LEU A 84 -7.67 17.29 -9.39
N LEU A 85 -6.47 16.89 -9.82
CA LEU A 85 -5.73 17.52 -10.93
C LEU A 85 -6.06 16.90 -12.31
N GLY A 86 -6.94 15.90 -12.38
CA GLY A 86 -7.30 15.23 -13.64
C GLY A 86 -6.27 14.21 -14.14
N HIS A 87 -5.32 13.78 -13.30
CA HIS A 87 -4.31 12.78 -13.64
C HIS A 87 -4.80 11.34 -13.41
N GLN A 88 -4.29 10.42 -14.23
CA GLN A 88 -4.39 8.98 -13.98
C GLN A 88 -3.18 8.55 -13.13
N CYS A 89 -3.43 7.95 -11.97
CA CYS A 89 -2.37 7.53 -11.07
C CYS A 89 -2.40 6.02 -10.82
N LEU A 90 -1.22 5.44 -10.65
CA LEU A 90 -1.00 4.04 -10.28
C LEU A 90 0.20 3.98 -9.32
N ALA A 91 0.07 3.16 -8.28
CA ALA A 91 1.15 2.79 -7.38
C ALA A 91 1.45 1.31 -7.52
N VAL A 92 2.72 0.98 -7.71
CA VAL A 92 3.23 -0.40 -7.77
C VAL A 92 4.33 -0.52 -6.71
N ASN A 93 4.20 -1.51 -5.84
CA ASN A 93 5.01 -1.60 -4.61
C ASN A 93 5.87 -2.86 -4.60
N ALA A 94 7.17 -2.70 -4.30
CA ALA A 94 8.08 -3.80 -4.04
C ALA A 94 7.95 -4.23 -2.57
N ILE A 95 7.58 -5.48 -2.31
CA ILE A 95 7.45 -5.98 -0.94
C ILE A 95 8.83 -6.41 -0.42
N ILE A 96 9.47 -5.54 0.36
CA ILE A 96 10.78 -5.81 0.96
C ILE A 96 10.68 -6.56 2.28
N ALA A 97 9.62 -6.32 3.05
CA ALA A 97 9.38 -6.97 4.33
C ALA A 97 7.96 -7.54 4.36
N ASN A 98 7.84 -8.86 4.42
CA ASN A 98 6.57 -9.53 4.59
C ASN A 98 6.37 -9.86 6.07
N ARG A 99 5.46 -9.12 6.70
CA ARG A 99 5.17 -9.25 8.13
C ARG A 99 4.43 -10.56 8.47
N VAL A 100 3.59 -11.05 7.56
CA VAL A 100 2.76 -12.25 7.79
C VAL A 100 3.64 -13.49 7.77
N SER A 101 4.49 -13.63 6.74
CA SER A 101 5.43 -14.75 6.64
C SER A 101 6.73 -14.56 7.41
N LYS A 102 6.94 -13.38 8.02
CA LYS A 102 8.19 -12.96 8.69
C LYS A 102 9.42 -13.09 7.78
N THR A 103 9.24 -12.89 6.48
CA THR A 103 10.33 -12.95 5.51
C THR A 103 10.76 -11.55 5.08
N PHE A 104 12.05 -11.40 4.82
CA PHE A 104 12.64 -10.19 4.27
C PHE A 104 13.27 -10.54 2.93
N SER A 105 13.21 -9.61 1.98
CA SER A 105 13.98 -9.76 0.76
C SER A 105 15.47 -9.78 1.12
N LYS A 106 16.17 -10.83 0.66
CA LYS A 106 17.62 -10.97 0.85
C LYS A 106 18.38 -9.86 0.12
N ASP A 107 17.83 -9.40 -1.00
CA ASP A 107 18.35 -8.30 -1.80
C ASP A 107 17.20 -7.35 -2.17
N ALA A 108 17.02 -6.35 -1.31
CA ALA A 108 16.01 -5.33 -1.51
C ALA A 108 16.26 -4.51 -2.78
N LYS A 109 17.53 -4.26 -3.13
CA LYS A 109 17.90 -3.48 -4.31
C LYS A 109 17.51 -4.23 -5.58
N ALA A 110 17.85 -5.52 -5.68
CA ALA A 110 17.47 -6.34 -6.82
C ALA A 110 15.93 -6.48 -6.95
N THR A 111 15.22 -6.52 -5.82
CA THR A 111 13.74 -6.58 -5.82
C THR A 111 13.13 -5.31 -6.42
N VAL A 112 13.64 -4.14 -6.02
CA VAL A 112 13.22 -2.84 -6.56
C VAL A 112 13.59 -2.70 -8.03
N GLU A 113 14.82 -3.07 -8.40
CA GLU A 113 15.30 -3.01 -9.78
C GLU A 113 14.42 -3.86 -10.72
N LYS A 114 14.11 -5.11 -10.30
CA LYS A 114 13.20 -5.98 -11.04
C LYS A 114 11.82 -5.32 -11.22
N LEU A 115 11.30 -4.65 -10.18
CA LEU A 115 10.02 -3.96 -10.28
C LEU A 115 10.07 -2.81 -11.29
N ILE A 116 11.14 -2.00 -11.27
CA ILE A 116 11.34 -0.89 -12.20
C ILE A 116 11.36 -1.40 -13.64
N GLN A 117 12.18 -2.43 -13.93
CA GLN A 117 12.29 -3.02 -15.26
C GLN A 117 10.95 -3.60 -15.73
N THR A 118 10.26 -4.34 -14.86
CA THR A 118 8.94 -4.92 -15.18
C THR A 118 7.91 -3.82 -15.46
N PHE A 119 7.93 -2.74 -14.68
CA PHE A 119 7.04 -1.60 -14.87
C PHE A 119 7.28 -0.92 -16.22
N LEU A 120 8.53 -0.59 -16.53
CA LEU A 120 8.90 0.08 -17.78
C LEU A 120 8.54 -0.76 -19.00
N GLN A 121 8.74 -2.08 -18.93
CA GLN A 121 8.35 -3.00 -20.01
C GLN A 121 6.83 -2.96 -20.26
N ILE A 122 6.02 -3.18 -19.22
CA ILE A 122 4.55 -3.17 -19.33
C ILE A 122 4.04 -1.82 -19.82
N PHE A 123 4.63 -0.73 -19.32
CA PHE A 123 4.26 0.62 -19.73
C PHE A 123 4.56 0.83 -21.22
N SER A 124 5.78 0.53 -21.66
CA SER A 124 6.17 0.69 -23.07
C SER A 124 5.35 -0.15 -24.04
N ASP A 125 4.92 -1.35 -23.63
CA ASP A 125 4.23 -2.29 -24.52
C ASP A 125 2.73 -2.03 -24.65
N HIS A 126 2.11 -1.39 -23.64
CA HIS A 126 0.65 -1.41 -23.50
C HIS A 126 0.00 -0.08 -23.12
N ILE A 127 0.76 0.96 -22.77
CA ILE A 127 0.26 2.25 -22.30
C ILE A 127 0.81 3.36 -23.18
#